data_AF-A0A8I0SQV6-F1
#
_entry.id   AF-A0A8I0SQV6-F1
#
_cell.length_a   1.000
_cell.length_b   1.000
_cell.length_c   1.000
_cell.angle_alpha   90.00
_cell.angle_beta   90.00
_cell.angle_gamma   90.00
#
_symmetry.space_group_name_H-M   'P 1'
#
loop_
_entity.id
_entity.type
_entity.pdbx_description
1 polymer ?
#
loop_
_entity_poly.entity_id
_entity_poly.type
_entity_poly.pdbx_seq_one_letter_code
_entity_poly.pdbx_strand_id
1 'polypeptide(L)'
;MNARFSSANALQAIVGAMVNQQLTGRPRSYLLEKVGKGLCCNDALLPEDLSAAVNKAVETGVISVEEAQTYFPGWEDHLESKTQTSPE
;
A
#
# COMPACT_ATOMS: atom_id res chain seq x y z
N MET A 1 -4.76 -24.09 4.77
CA MET A 1 -4.23 -23.44 3.56
C MET A 1 -4.72 -22.01 3.57
N ASN A 2 -3.91 -21.03 4.01
CA ASN A 2 -4.31 -19.63 3.93
C ASN A 2 -3.29 -18.93 3.04
N ALA A 3 -3.67 -18.71 1.78
CA ALA A 3 -2.95 -17.79 0.93
C ALA A 3 -3.09 -16.40 1.57
N ARG A 4 -2.09 -16.01 2.37
CA ARG A 4 -1.97 -14.65 2.92
C ARG A 4 -1.81 -13.70 1.74
N PHE A 5 -2.56 -12.61 1.74
CA PHE A 5 -2.43 -11.55 0.75
C PHE A 5 -1.08 -10.86 1.00
N SER A 6 -0.14 -10.99 0.06
CA SER A 6 1.24 -10.51 0.28
C SER A 6 1.39 -9.01 -0.02
N SER A 7 2.50 -8.43 0.44
CA SER A 7 2.93 -7.08 0.04
C SER A 7 2.97 -6.88 -1.49
N ALA A 8 3.31 -7.91 -2.26
CA ALA A 8 3.29 -7.83 -3.73
C ALA A 8 1.87 -7.67 -4.28
N ASN A 9 0.89 -8.36 -3.70
CA ASN A 9 -0.52 -8.23 -4.09
C ASN A 9 -1.08 -6.85 -3.71
N ALA A 10 -0.71 -6.33 -2.54
CA ALA A 10 -1.08 -4.98 -2.11
C ALA A 10 -0.49 -3.91 -3.04
N LEU A 11 0.80 -4.03 -3.40
CA LEU A 11 1.44 -3.11 -4.34
C LEU A 11 0.78 -3.16 -5.72
N GLN A 12 0.46 -4.35 -6.23
CA GLN A 12 -0.27 -4.51 -7.50
C GLN A 12 -1.64 -3.82 -7.46
N ALA A 13 -2.35 -3.86 -6.34
CA ALA A 13 -3.63 -3.17 -6.20
C ALA A 13 -3.47 -1.64 -6.25
N ILE A 14 -2.43 -1.09 -5.59
CA ILE A 14 -2.12 0.35 -5.61
C ILE A 14 -1.74 0.78 -7.03
N VAL A 15 -0.79 0.08 -7.66
CA VAL A 15 -0.37 0.36 -9.04
C VAL A 15 -1.55 0.25 -10.01
N GLY A 16 -2.35 -0.82 -9.87
CA GLY A 16 -3.54 -1.05 -10.70
C GLY A 16 -4.58 0.06 -10.58
N ALA A 17 -4.76 0.64 -9.38
CA ALA A 17 -5.61 1.81 -9.21
C ALA A 17 -5.11 3.00 -10.04
N MET A 18 -3.80 3.25 -10.07
CA MET A 18 -3.21 4.38 -10.79
C MET A 18 -3.24 4.17 -12.30
N VAL A 19 -3.07 2.94 -12.77
CA VAL A 19 -3.29 2.59 -14.19
C VAL A 19 -4.76 2.77 -14.57
N ASN A 20 -5.70 2.35 -13.72
CA ASN A 20 -7.14 2.53 -13.96
C ASN A 20 -7.56 4.00 -14.03
N GLN A 21 -6.82 4.91 -13.39
CA GLN A 21 -7.02 6.35 -13.54
C GLN A 21 -6.88 6.78 -15.01
N GLN A 22 -5.83 6.28 -15.68
CA GLN A 22 -5.55 6.58 -17.09
C GLN A 22 -6.62 6.02 -18.03
N LEU A 23 -7.23 4.88 -17.67
CA LEU A 23 -8.22 4.19 -18.49
C LEU A 23 -9.65 4.72 -18.30
N THR A 24 -9.99 5.12 -17.08
CA THR A 24 -11.39 5.44 -16.72
C THR A 24 -11.66 6.92 -16.54
N GLY A 25 -10.62 7.76 -16.47
CA GLY A 25 -10.73 9.19 -16.17
C GLY A 25 -11.25 9.48 -14.77
N ARG A 26 -11.43 8.47 -13.91
CA ARG A 26 -11.87 8.67 -12.53
C ARG A 26 -10.82 9.45 -11.75
N PRO A 27 -11.23 10.29 -10.79
CA PRO A 27 -10.29 11.02 -9.95
C PRO A 27 -9.34 10.08 -9.22
N ARG A 28 -8.08 10.49 -9.13
CA ARG A 28 -7.04 9.75 -8.41
C ARG A 28 -7.41 9.48 -6.95
N SER A 29 -7.91 10.52 -6.27
CA SER A 29 -8.39 10.45 -4.89
C SER A 29 -9.46 9.38 -4.69
N TYR A 30 -10.42 9.28 -5.61
CA TYR A 30 -11.46 8.26 -5.57
C TYR A 30 -10.89 6.84 -5.66
N LEU A 31 -9.91 6.63 -6.54
CA LEU A 31 -9.30 5.31 -6.76
C LEU A 31 -8.41 4.90 -5.57
N LEU A 32 -7.64 5.83 -5.04
CA LEU A 32 -6.83 5.61 -3.84
C LEU A 32 -7.69 5.38 -2.60
N GLU A 33 -8.78 6.12 -2.41
CA GLU A 33 -9.71 5.89 -1.30
C GLU A 33 -10.32 4.49 -1.36
N LYS A 34 -10.73 4.05 -2.56
CA LYS A 34 -11.27 2.71 -2.79
C LYS A 34 -10.26 1.61 -2.47
N VAL A 35 -9.03 1.73 -2.96
CA VAL A 35 -7.99 0.73 -2.71
C VAL A 35 -7.47 0.78 -1.28
N GLY A 36 -7.29 1.97 -0.72
CA GLY A 36 -6.91 2.17 0.68
C GLY A 36 -7.87 1.48 1.64
N LYS A 37 -9.16 1.78 1.54
CA LYS A 37 -10.20 1.08 2.33
C LYS A 37 -10.17 -0.43 2.13
N GLY A 38 -10.00 -0.89 0.88
CA GLY A 38 -9.96 -2.31 0.56
C GLY A 38 -8.77 -3.04 1.17
N LEU A 39 -7.59 -2.42 1.17
CA LEU A 39 -6.36 -3.01 1.70
C LEU A 39 -6.28 -2.90 3.23
N CYS A 40 -6.65 -1.75 3.81
CA CYS A 40 -6.63 -1.55 5.27
C CYS A 40 -7.63 -2.44 6.02
N CYS A 41 -8.75 -2.80 5.40
CA CYS A 41 -9.76 -3.69 6.00
C CYS A 41 -9.59 -5.16 5.59
N ASN A 42 -8.47 -5.53 4.93
CA ASN A 42 -8.25 -6.89 4.48
C ASN A 42 -7.58 -7.73 5.59
N ASP A 43 -8.36 -8.54 6.30
CA ASP A 43 -7.86 -9.43 7.37
C ASP A 43 -6.81 -10.46 6.87
N ALA A 44 -6.74 -10.71 5.56
CA ALA A 44 -5.72 -11.58 4.97
C ALA A 44 -4.40 -10.88 4.65
N LEU A 45 -4.32 -9.55 4.77
CA LEU A 45 -3.12 -8.74 4.58
C LEU A 45 -2.57 -8.29 5.94
N LEU A 46 -1.31 -8.63 6.21
CA LEU A 46 -0.66 -8.17 7.44
C LEU A 46 -0.34 -6.67 7.34
N PRO A 47 -0.42 -5.92 8.45
CA PRO A 47 -0.05 -4.50 8.48
C PRO A 47 1.36 -4.24 7.93
N GLU A 48 2.33 -5.09 8.26
CA GLU A 48 3.71 -4.99 7.76
C GLU A 48 3.80 -5.14 6.23
N ASP A 49 3.00 -6.04 5.65
CA ASP A 49 2.94 -6.24 4.21
C ASP A 49 2.26 -5.05 3.51
N LEU A 50 1.23 -4.47 4.13
CA LEU A 50 0.63 -3.23 3.65
C LEU A 50 1.64 -2.08 3.69
N SER A 51 2.31 -1.88 4.80
CA SER A 51 3.35 -0.87 4.97
C SER A 51 4.46 -1.01 3.94
N ALA A 52 4.97 -2.23 3.73
CA ALA A 52 5.97 -2.50 2.70
C ALA A 52 5.49 -2.15 1.29
N ALA A 53 4.23 -2.45 0.97
CA ALA A 53 3.62 -2.13 -0.32
C ALA A 53 3.45 -0.62 -0.52
N VAL A 54 2.95 0.09 0.49
CA VAL A 54 2.75 1.54 0.45
C VAL A 54 4.09 2.25 0.36
N ASN A 55 5.08 1.87 1.17
CA ASN A 55 6.44 2.39 1.07
C ASN A 55 7.02 2.20 -0.33
N LYS A 56 6.83 1.00 -0.91
CA LYS A 56 7.32 0.75 -2.27
C LYS A 56 6.62 1.61 -3.31
N ALA A 57 5.32 1.85 -3.17
CA ALA A 57 4.56 2.72 -4.04
C ALA A 57 5.03 4.18 -3.94
N VAL A 58 5.39 4.65 -2.75
CA VAL A 58 5.98 5.98 -2.53
C VAL A 58 7.38 6.06 -3.14
N GLU A 59 8.28 5.12 -2.84
CA GLU A 59 9.65 5.07 -3.38
C GLU A 59 9.69 5.09 -4.91
N THR A 60 8.73 4.43 -5.54
CA THR A 60 8.65 4.31 -7.01
C THR A 60 7.87 5.46 -7.65
N GLY A 61 7.37 6.42 -6.87
CA GLY A 61 6.60 7.57 -7.36
C GLY A 61 5.22 7.21 -7.89
N VAL A 62 4.71 6.01 -7.58
CA VAL A 62 3.33 5.60 -7.94
C VAL A 62 2.31 6.45 -7.19
N ILE A 63 2.60 6.77 -5.92
CA ILE A 63 1.85 7.70 -5.06
C ILE A 63 2.79 8.65 -4.33
N SER A 64 2.30 9.84 -3.93
CA SER A 64 3.06 10.75 -3.07
C SER A 64 3.01 10.31 -1.61
N VAL A 65 3.91 10.86 -0.78
CA VAL A 65 3.90 10.66 0.68
C VAL A 65 2.58 11.16 1.28
N GLU A 66 2.08 12.31 0.83
CA GLU A 66 0.82 12.90 1.29
C GLU A 66 -0.38 12.00 0.98
N GLU A 67 -0.38 11.38 -0.21
CA GLU A 67 -1.39 10.40 -0.59
C GLU A 67 -1.29 9.13 0.25
N ALA A 68 -0.08 8.65 0.53
CA ALA A 68 0.15 7.51 1.40
C ALA A 68 -0.41 7.78 2.81
N GLN A 69 -0.10 8.93 3.40
CA GLN A 69 -0.60 9.34 4.72
C GLN A 69 -2.13 9.51 4.74
N THR A 70 -2.72 9.99 3.65
CA THR A 70 -4.17 10.22 3.55
C THR A 70 -4.97 8.93 3.39
N TYR A 71 -4.52 8.01 2.53
CA TYR A 71 -5.30 6.84 2.12
C TYR A 71 -4.87 5.53 2.79
N PHE A 72 -3.69 5.51 3.41
CA PHE A 72 -3.12 4.35 4.11
C PHE A 72 -2.60 4.76 5.50
N PRO A 73 -3.45 5.25 6.41
CA PRO A 73 -3.00 5.76 7.71
C PRO A 73 -2.25 4.67 8.50
N GLY A 74 -1.17 5.06 9.17
CA GLY A 74 -0.33 4.15 9.96
C GLY A 74 0.63 3.28 9.14
N TRP A 75 0.76 3.51 7.83
CA TRP A 75 1.69 2.74 6.99
C TRP A 75 3.16 2.90 7.42
N GLU A 76 3.54 4.02 8.04
CA GLU A 76 4.92 4.29 8.48
C GLU A 76 5.28 3.51 9.76
N ASP A 77 4.31 3.21 10.62
CA ASP A 77 4.51 2.61 11.95
C ASP A 77 5.19 1.23 11.89
N HIS A 78 4.98 0.49 10.80
CA HIS A 78 5.54 -0.85 10.61
C HIS A 78 6.80 -0.88 9.73
N LEU A 79 7.30 0.27 9.26
CA LEU A 79 8.56 0.34 8.50
C LEU A 79 9.79 0.25 9.40
N GLU A 80 9.72 0.85 10.59
CA GLU A 80 10.85 0.91 11.53
C GLU A 80 11.23 -0.47 12.10
N SER A 81 10.29 -1.43 12.09
CA SER A 81 10.56 -2.79 12.58
C SER A 81 11.52 -3.61 11.72
N LYS A 82 11.85 -3.18 10.49
CA LYS A 82 12.82 -3.89 9.61
C LYS A 82 14.25 -3.36 9.65
N THR A 83 14.52 -2.26 10.36
CA THR A 83 15.89 -1.70 10.47
C THR A 83 16.65 -2.22 11.70
N GLN A 84 16.11 -3.19 12.43
CA GLN A 84 16.77 -3.87 13.56
C GLN A 84 16.77 -5.40 13.40
N THR A 85 17.51 -5.91 12.43
CA THR A 85 18.19 -7.21 12.57
C THR A 85 19.45 -7.24 11.70
N SER A 86 20.55 -6.80 12.29
CA SER A 86 21.85 -7.46 12.17
C SER A 86 22.51 -7.42 13.55
N PRO A 87 22.47 -8.49 14.35
CA PRO A 87 23.51 -8.72 15.33
C PRO A 87 24.76 -9.23 14.60
N GLU A 88 25.87 -8.55 14.89
CA GLU A 88 27.29 -8.99 14.82
C GLU A 88 27.72 -10.05 13.79
#